data_AF-A0A416FDQ7-F1
#
_entry.id   AF-A0A416FDQ7-F1
#
_cell.length_a   1.000
_cell.length_b   1.000
_cell.length_c   1.000
_cell.angle_alpha   90.00
_cell.angle_beta   90.00
_cell.angle_gamma   90.00
#
_symmetry.space_group_name_H-M   'P 1'
#
loop_
_entity.id
_entity.type
_entity.pdbx_description
1 polymer ?
#
loop_
_entity_poly.entity_id
_entity_poly.type
_entity_poly.pdbx_seq_one_letter_code
_entity_poly.pdbx_strand_id
1 'polypeptide(L)'
;MKQRTRKKWMRQYKRKMKEKDTWDLSYNFARYVLPRLKRFRHVVNGHPVKDDVKTMDDWYKVLDKIILAFDYIVDADDWWIFNPEYDYTSGLHFGSEPTDKPGRSRCVITEEDWVAPVREKMNKEEQRRYEVIQEGLNLFAKWYMHLWW
;
A
#
# COMPACT_ATOMS: atom_id res chain seq x y z
N MET A 1 5.86 25.40 -31.38
CA MET A 1 6.87 24.47 -30.81
C MET A 1 7.37 23.53 -31.92
N LYS A 2 8.66 23.60 -32.33
CA LYS A 2 9.18 22.88 -33.52
C LYS A 2 8.99 21.35 -33.38
N GLN A 3 8.52 20.69 -34.45
CA GLN A 3 8.15 19.27 -34.51
C GLN A 3 9.24 18.30 -33.97
N ARG A 4 10.53 18.65 -34.17
CA ARG A 4 11.70 17.93 -33.64
C ARG A 4 11.79 17.97 -32.11
N THR A 5 11.49 19.11 -31.49
CA THR A 5 11.51 19.28 -30.04
C THR A 5 10.42 18.44 -29.39
N ARG A 6 9.22 18.38 -30.01
CA ARG A 6 8.11 17.50 -29.58
C ARG A 6 8.48 16.01 -29.68
N LYS A 7 9.09 15.55 -30.78
CA LYS A 7 9.55 14.15 -30.91
C LYS A 7 10.62 13.77 -29.88
N LYS A 8 11.56 14.68 -29.58
CA LYS A 8 12.59 14.47 -28.54
C LYS A 8 11.96 14.38 -27.15
N TRP A 9 11.02 15.27 -26.83
CA TRP A 9 10.23 15.24 -25.61
C TRP A 9 9.44 13.94 -25.47
N MET A 10 8.70 13.52 -26.49
CA MET A 10 7.93 12.27 -26.47
C MET A 10 8.81 11.02 -26.27
N ARG A 11 9.99 10.98 -26.91
CA ARG A 11 10.96 9.88 -26.71
C ARG A 11 11.54 9.88 -25.30
N GLN A 12 11.83 11.06 -24.74
CA GLN A 12 12.35 11.19 -23.38
C GLN A 12 11.27 10.87 -22.33
N TYR A 13 10.02 11.23 -22.59
CA TYR A 13 8.87 10.95 -21.73
C TYR A 13 8.53 9.46 -21.69
N LYS A 14 8.48 8.79 -22.85
CA LYS A 14 8.35 7.32 -22.94
C LYS A 14 9.47 6.56 -22.24
N ARG A 15 10.67 7.15 -22.13
CA ARG A 15 11.82 6.54 -21.44
C ARG A 15 11.85 6.83 -19.93
N LYS A 16 11.02 7.75 -19.44
CA LYS A 16 10.99 8.20 -18.03
C LYS A 16 9.96 7.46 -17.19
N MET A 17 8.85 7.01 -17.77
CA MET A 17 7.92 6.12 -17.08
C MET A 17 8.45 4.69 -17.24
N LYS A 18 9.02 4.14 -16.17
CA LYS A 18 9.39 2.73 -16.19
C LYS A 18 8.11 1.93 -16.15
N GLU A 19 8.02 0.85 -16.92
CA GLU A 19 6.81 0.02 -16.94
C GLU A 19 6.45 -0.46 -15.54
N LYS A 20 7.43 -0.82 -14.70
CA LYS A 20 7.19 -1.15 -13.29
C LYS A 20 6.42 -0.08 -12.49
N ASP A 21 6.56 1.20 -12.84
CA ASP A 21 5.87 2.30 -12.15
C ASP A 21 4.35 2.29 -12.46
N THR A 22 3.91 1.55 -13.50
CA THR A 22 2.48 1.35 -13.80
C THR A 22 1.86 0.19 -13.05
N TRP A 23 2.65 -0.80 -12.64
CA TRP A 23 2.17 -1.96 -11.87
C TRP A 23 2.07 -1.62 -10.38
N ASP A 24 3.02 -0.84 -9.86
CA ASP A 24 3.11 -0.46 -8.44
C ASP A 24 2.77 1.02 -8.22
N LEU A 25 1.82 1.57 -8.98
CA LEU A 25 1.54 3.00 -8.94
C LEU A 25 1.05 3.48 -7.57
N SER A 26 0.19 2.69 -6.91
CA SER A 26 -0.32 2.98 -5.56
C SER A 26 0.82 3.09 -4.55
N TYR A 27 1.71 2.11 -4.53
CA TYR A 27 2.91 2.10 -3.68
C TYR A 27 3.83 3.29 -3.97
N ASN A 28 4.18 3.51 -5.25
CA ASN A 28 5.07 4.60 -5.63
C ASN A 28 4.48 5.98 -5.30
N PHE A 29 3.18 6.15 -5.51
CA PHE A 29 2.45 7.35 -5.12
C PHE A 29 2.45 7.53 -3.61
N ALA A 30 2.12 6.48 -2.85
CA ALA A 30 2.09 6.55 -1.39
C ALA A 30 3.47 6.88 -0.82
N ARG A 31 4.53 6.21 -1.31
CA ARG A 31 5.92 6.46 -0.92
C ARG A 31 6.36 7.90 -1.21
N TYR A 32 5.84 8.52 -2.26
CA TYR A 32 6.12 9.92 -2.57
C TYR A 32 5.35 10.89 -1.66
N VAL A 33 4.07 10.62 -1.41
CA VAL A 33 3.17 11.52 -0.67
C VAL A 33 3.42 11.45 0.84
N LEU A 34 3.66 10.28 1.39
CA LEU A 34 3.82 10.01 2.82
C LEU A 34 4.81 10.94 3.56
N PRO A 35 6.07 11.12 3.13
CA PRO A 35 6.99 12.00 3.85
C PRO A 35 6.52 13.47 3.83
N ARG A 36 5.79 13.88 2.79
CA ARG A 36 5.23 15.22 2.68
C ARG A 36 4.04 15.38 3.63
N LEU A 37 3.18 14.37 3.76
CA LEU A 37 2.08 14.38 4.72
C LEU A 37 2.61 14.50 6.15
N LYS A 38 3.63 13.69 6.49
CA LYS A 38 4.30 13.76 7.79
C LYS A 38 4.86 15.15 8.03
N ARG A 39 5.59 15.74 7.07
CA ARG A 39 6.10 17.11 7.20
C ARG A 39 4.98 18.14 7.35
N PHE A 40 3.94 18.05 6.52
CA PHE A 40 2.79 18.94 6.52
C PHE A 40 2.10 18.96 7.88
N ARG A 41 1.88 17.78 8.48
CA ARG A 41 1.34 17.64 9.83
C ARG A 41 2.16 18.39 10.89
N HIS A 42 3.48 18.48 10.74
CA HIS A 42 4.32 19.19 11.72
C HIS A 42 4.33 20.71 11.53
N VAL A 43 4.14 21.21 10.31
CA VAL A 43 4.29 22.64 9.98
C VAL A 43 2.97 23.39 9.89
N VAL A 44 1.87 22.66 9.71
CA VAL A 44 0.55 23.26 9.56
C VAL A 44 0.12 23.98 10.84
N ASN A 45 -0.31 25.23 10.69
CA ASN A 45 -0.78 26.08 11.77
C ASN A 45 -2.24 26.53 11.59
N GLY A 46 -2.94 25.99 10.58
CA GLY A 46 -4.33 26.29 10.27
C GLY A 46 -5.10 25.03 9.88
N HIS A 47 -6.42 25.06 10.07
CA HIS A 47 -7.30 23.99 9.64
C HIS A 47 -8.29 24.52 8.60
N PRO A 48 -8.86 23.64 7.77
CA PRO A 48 -9.94 24.02 6.87
C PRO A 48 -11.16 24.50 7.67
N VAL A 49 -11.79 25.59 7.23
CA VAL A 49 -13.09 26.03 7.77
C VAL A 49 -14.19 25.23 7.08
N LYS A 50 -14.49 24.05 7.62
CA LYS A 50 -15.59 23.17 7.16
C LYS A 50 -16.27 22.54 8.37
N ASP A 51 -17.55 22.21 8.24
CA ASP A 51 -18.40 21.78 9.35
C ASP A 51 -17.87 20.58 10.15
N ASP A 52 -17.13 19.68 9.47
CA ASP A 52 -16.57 18.46 10.06
C ASP A 52 -15.29 18.68 10.88
N VAL A 53 -14.61 19.81 10.72
CA VAL A 53 -13.32 20.12 11.37
C VAL A 53 -13.41 21.50 11.99
N LYS A 54 -13.76 21.54 13.28
CA LYS A 54 -13.99 22.77 14.03
C LYS A 54 -12.73 23.27 14.72
N THR A 55 -11.79 22.37 15.00
CA THR A 55 -10.56 22.66 15.72
C THR A 55 -9.33 22.12 14.99
N MET A 56 -8.16 22.65 15.35
CA MET A 56 -6.88 22.09 14.90
C MET A 56 -6.69 20.64 15.32
N ASP A 57 -7.21 20.24 16.50
CA ASP A 57 -7.10 18.87 16.98
C ASP A 57 -7.90 17.90 16.10
N ASP A 58 -9.09 18.30 15.66
CA ASP A 58 -9.89 17.53 14.71
C ASP A 58 -9.16 17.38 13.37
N TRP A 59 -8.47 18.44 12.93
CA TRP A 59 -7.66 18.39 11.72
C TRP A 59 -6.49 17.43 11.86
N TYR A 60 -5.81 17.43 13.00
CA TYR A 60 -4.74 16.49 13.30
C TYR A 60 -5.21 15.04 13.28
N LYS A 61 -6.39 14.74 13.84
CA LYS A 61 -6.99 13.40 13.76
C LYS A 61 -7.23 12.96 12.33
N VAL A 62 -7.72 13.86 11.48
CA VAL A 62 -7.92 13.58 10.05
C VAL A 62 -6.57 13.30 9.37
N LEU A 63 -5.56 14.14 9.63
CA LEU A 63 -4.22 13.95 9.08
C LEU A 63 -3.58 12.64 9.53
N ASP A 64 -3.73 12.25 10.79
CA ASP A 64 -3.20 11.00 11.32
C ASP A 64 -3.83 9.78 10.68
N LYS A 65 -5.14 9.81 10.43
CA LYS A 65 -5.83 8.74 9.68
C LYS A 65 -5.32 8.62 8.24
N ILE A 66 -5.12 9.74 7.56
CA ILE A 66 -4.54 9.77 6.22
C ILE A 66 -3.11 9.22 6.25
N ILE A 67 -2.27 9.69 7.18
CA ILE A 67 -0.88 9.24 7.30
C ILE A 67 -0.82 7.73 7.57
N LEU A 68 -1.65 7.23 8.49
CA LEU A 68 -1.71 5.81 8.82
C LEU A 68 -2.08 4.94 7.61
N ALA A 69 -3.07 5.38 6.81
CA ALA A 69 -3.42 4.68 5.57
C ALA A 69 -2.26 4.63 4.58
N PHE A 70 -1.53 5.74 4.40
CA PHE A 70 -0.37 5.79 3.52
C PHE A 70 0.81 4.97 4.06
N ASP A 71 1.02 4.92 5.38
CA ASP A 71 2.00 4.04 6.01
C ASP A 71 1.66 2.57 5.71
N TYR A 72 0.40 2.14 5.85
CA TYR A 72 -0.01 0.77 5.52
C TYR A 72 0.12 0.44 4.03
N ILE A 73 -0.15 1.37 3.11
CA ILE A 73 0.06 1.13 1.67
C ILE A 73 1.54 0.89 1.36
N VAL A 74 2.45 1.59 2.05
CA VAL A 74 3.90 1.41 1.85
C VAL A 74 4.39 0.10 2.49
N ASP A 75 3.73 -0.37 3.55
CA ASP A 75 4.02 -1.61 4.28
C ASP A 75 3.38 -2.88 3.66
N ALA A 76 2.47 -2.70 2.68
CA ALA A 76 1.45 -3.69 2.31
C ALA A 76 1.95 -5.06 1.83
N ASP A 77 3.12 -5.16 1.19
CA ASP A 77 3.50 -6.40 0.52
C ASP A 77 4.04 -7.48 1.48
N ASP A 78 4.68 -7.11 2.60
CA ASP A 78 5.41 -8.06 3.47
C ASP A 78 5.14 -7.90 4.98
N TRP A 79 4.11 -7.14 5.37
CA TRP A 79 3.87 -6.78 6.78
C TRP A 79 3.71 -7.97 7.74
N TRP A 80 3.28 -9.12 7.23
CA TRP A 80 3.03 -10.35 7.99
C TRP A 80 4.20 -11.34 7.94
N ILE A 81 5.06 -11.27 6.91
CA ILE A 81 6.14 -12.24 6.66
C ILE A 81 7.18 -12.24 7.79
N PHE A 82 7.44 -11.07 8.37
CA PHE A 82 8.39 -10.93 9.48
C PHE A 82 7.71 -10.84 10.85
N ASN A 83 6.39 -11.07 10.92
CA ASN A 83 5.65 -11.05 12.17
C ASN A 83 5.36 -12.49 12.63
N PRO A 84 6.03 -12.99 13.68
CA PRO A 84 5.85 -14.36 14.18
C PRO A 84 4.39 -14.71 14.55
N GLU A 85 3.56 -13.71 14.81
CA GLU A 85 2.14 -13.89 15.12
C GLU A 85 1.29 -14.32 13.92
N TYR A 86 1.74 -13.97 12.71
CA TYR A 86 1.04 -14.20 11.44
C TYR A 86 1.85 -15.05 10.45
N ASP A 87 3.08 -15.39 10.79
CA ASP A 87 3.93 -16.27 9.99
C ASP A 87 3.50 -17.74 10.15
N TYR A 88 2.86 -18.27 9.11
CA TYR A 88 2.53 -19.70 8.99
C TYR A 88 3.41 -20.42 7.96
N THR A 89 4.47 -19.78 7.45
CA THR A 89 5.28 -20.32 6.36
C THR A 89 6.01 -21.61 6.74
N SER A 90 6.38 -21.75 8.02
CA SER A 90 7.03 -22.96 8.55
C SER A 90 6.13 -24.19 8.59
N GLY A 91 4.81 -24.01 8.55
CA GLY A 91 3.83 -25.10 8.48
C GLY A 91 3.46 -25.50 7.05
N LEU A 92 4.06 -24.87 6.03
CA LEU A 92 3.87 -25.20 4.62
C LEU A 92 4.98 -26.15 4.15
N HIS A 93 4.60 -27.37 3.80
CA HIS A 93 5.54 -28.39 3.33
C HIS A 93 5.41 -28.58 1.81
N PHE A 94 6.54 -28.50 1.12
CA PHE A 94 6.62 -28.70 -0.32
C PHE A 94 7.04 -30.13 -0.64
N GLY A 95 6.10 -30.90 -1.18
CA GLY A 95 6.31 -32.23 -1.73
C GLY A 95 6.34 -32.25 -3.25
N SER A 96 6.79 -33.37 -3.81
CA SER A 96 6.82 -33.61 -5.24
C SER A 96 6.23 -34.98 -5.54
N GLU A 97 5.14 -35.00 -6.30
CA GLU A 97 4.54 -36.24 -6.79
C GLU A 97 4.88 -36.45 -8.27
N PRO A 98 5.26 -37.67 -8.69
CA PRO A 98 5.49 -37.97 -10.10
C PRO A 98 4.20 -37.79 -10.90
N THR A 99 4.34 -37.29 -12.13
CA THR A 99 3.21 -37.18 -13.07
C THR A 99 3.30 -38.26 -14.14
N ASP A 100 2.21 -38.47 -14.89
CA ASP A 100 2.16 -39.41 -16.03
C ASP A 100 3.19 -39.08 -17.12
N LYS A 101 3.75 -37.86 -17.12
CA LYS A 101 4.78 -37.42 -18.06
C LYS A 101 6.16 -37.63 -17.45
N PRO A 102 7.04 -38.42 -18.09
CA PRO A 102 8.40 -38.64 -17.61
C PRO A 102 9.15 -37.30 -17.52
N GLY A 103 9.86 -37.10 -16.40
CA GLY A 103 10.61 -35.87 -16.13
C GLY A 103 9.78 -34.69 -15.62
N ARG A 104 8.48 -34.85 -15.36
CA ARG A 104 7.66 -33.84 -14.68
C ARG A 104 7.14 -34.35 -13.35
N SER A 105 7.26 -33.49 -12.34
CA SER A 105 6.64 -33.70 -11.04
C SER A 105 5.65 -32.59 -10.73
N ARG A 106 4.57 -32.94 -10.05
CA ARG A 106 3.59 -32.02 -9.50
C ARG A 106 4.09 -31.55 -8.14
N CYS A 107 4.16 -30.24 -7.95
CA CYS A 107 4.34 -29.67 -6.62
C CYS A 107 3.07 -29.93 -5.81
N VAL A 108 3.22 -30.59 -4.66
CA VAL A 108 2.13 -30.77 -3.70
C VAL A 108 2.47 -29.96 -2.47
N ILE A 109 1.54 -29.14 -2.02
CA ILE A 109 1.70 -28.33 -0.81
C ILE A 109 0.81 -28.97 0.24
N THR A 110 1.41 -29.41 1.34
CA THR A 110 0.69 -29.89 2.51
C THR A 110 0.85 -28.90 3.65
N GLU A 111 -0.23 -28.66 4.39
CA GLU A 111 -0.27 -27.66 5.46
C GLU A 111 -0.48 -28.37 6.80
N GLU A 112 0.20 -27.93 7.84
CA GLU A 112 -0.05 -28.41 9.21
C GLU A 112 -1.36 -27.84 9.77
N ASP A 113 -2.00 -28.55 10.70
CA ASP A 113 -3.32 -28.19 11.25
C ASP A 113 -3.35 -26.79 11.89
N TRP A 114 -2.23 -26.32 12.45
CA TRP A 114 -2.13 -25.00 13.06
C TRP A 114 -2.00 -23.85 12.04
N VAL A 115 -1.73 -24.13 10.76
CA VAL A 115 -1.62 -23.11 9.70
C VAL A 115 -2.97 -22.42 9.47
N ALA A 116 -4.06 -23.18 9.45
CA ALA A 116 -5.40 -22.67 9.19
C ALA A 116 -5.83 -21.53 10.15
N PRO A 117 -5.74 -21.68 11.49
CA PRO A 117 -6.11 -20.60 12.41
C PRO A 117 -5.18 -19.38 12.33
N VAL A 118 -3.87 -19.55 12.09
CA VAL A 118 -2.93 -18.43 11.91
C VAL A 118 -3.26 -17.65 10.63
N ARG A 119 -3.55 -18.35 9.54
CA ARG A 119 -4.00 -17.73 8.28
C ARG A 119 -5.32 -16.99 8.45
N GLU A 120 -6.28 -17.54 9.17
CA GLU A 120 -7.54 -16.85 9.45
C GLU A 120 -7.30 -15.55 10.24
N LYS A 121 -6.39 -15.60 11.24
CA LYS A 121 -5.98 -14.42 12.00
C LYS A 121 -5.32 -13.36 11.11
N MET A 122 -4.44 -13.78 10.20
CA MET A 122 -3.79 -12.91 9.22
C MET A 122 -4.82 -12.26 8.30
N ASN A 123 -5.75 -13.03 7.73
CA ASN A 123 -6.81 -12.51 6.86
C ASN A 123 -7.69 -11.47 7.57
N LYS A 124 -8.01 -11.69 8.86
CA LYS A 124 -8.77 -10.71 9.67
C LYS A 124 -8.01 -9.40 9.86
N GLU A 125 -6.71 -9.49 10.13
CA GLU A 125 -5.86 -8.30 10.27
C GLU A 125 -5.65 -7.57 8.94
N GLU A 126 -5.49 -8.31 7.84
CA GLU A 126 -5.44 -7.75 6.49
C GLU A 126 -6.72 -6.98 6.16
N GLN A 127 -7.89 -7.56 6.45
CA GLN A 127 -9.18 -6.91 6.26
C GLN A 127 -9.29 -5.62 7.10
N ARG A 128 -8.88 -5.66 8.37
CA ARG A 128 -8.84 -4.47 9.24
C ARG A 128 -7.93 -3.37 8.66
N ARG A 129 -6.73 -3.74 8.19
CA ARG A 129 -5.80 -2.80 7.54
C ARG A 129 -6.41 -2.20 6.28
N TYR A 130 -7.09 -3.02 5.47
CA TYR A 130 -7.78 -2.56 4.27
C TYR A 130 -8.86 -1.53 4.58
N GLU A 131 -9.65 -1.73 5.63
CA GLU A 131 -10.67 -0.77 6.07
C GLU A 131 -10.06 0.57 6.50
N VAL A 132 -8.96 0.54 7.25
CA VAL A 132 -8.21 1.75 7.64
C VAL A 132 -7.65 2.47 6.40
N ILE A 133 -7.12 1.72 5.43
CA ILE A 133 -6.63 2.29 4.16
C ILE A 133 -7.79 2.99 3.43
N GLN A 134 -8.93 2.32 3.29
CA GLN A 134 -10.11 2.88 2.61
C GLN A 134 -10.60 4.16 3.29
N GLU A 135 -10.70 4.17 4.63
CA GLU A 135 -11.08 5.36 5.39
C GLU A 135 -10.10 6.51 5.14
N GLY A 136 -8.80 6.26 5.27
CA GLY A 136 -7.78 7.28 5.06
C GLY A 136 -7.72 7.80 3.62
N LEU A 137 -7.93 6.95 2.61
CA LEU A 137 -8.00 7.36 1.21
C LEU A 137 -9.24 8.22 0.92
N ASN A 138 -10.39 7.90 1.52
CA ASN A 138 -11.60 8.73 1.41
C ASN A 138 -11.39 10.11 2.05
N LEU A 139 -10.75 10.16 3.22
CA LEU A 139 -10.36 11.43 3.85
C LEU A 139 -9.35 12.20 2.98
N PHE A 140 -8.35 11.52 2.43
CA PHE A 140 -7.37 12.13 1.52
C PHE A 140 -8.06 12.76 0.30
N ALA A 141 -8.97 12.03 -0.34
CA ALA A 141 -9.73 12.53 -1.48
C ALA A 141 -10.60 13.76 -1.10
N LYS A 142 -11.31 13.68 0.02
CA LYS A 142 -12.16 14.77 0.53
C LYS A 142 -11.37 16.05 0.81
N TRP A 143 -10.16 15.90 1.35
CA TRP A 143 -9.34 17.02 1.81
C TRP A 143 -8.21 17.38 0.86
N TYR A 144 -8.12 16.77 -0.32
CA TYR A 144 -6.99 16.90 -1.24
C TYR A 144 -6.54 18.35 -1.51
N MET A 145 -7.49 19.26 -1.71
CA MET A 145 -7.24 20.69 -1.97
C MET A 145 -6.77 21.48 -0.74
N HIS A 146 -6.96 20.91 0.44
CA HIS A 146 -6.54 21.45 1.74
C HIS A 146 -5.28 20.77 2.25
N LEU A 147 -4.72 19.84 1.49
CA LEU A 147 -3.36 19.39 1.68
C LEU A 147 -2.49 20.34 0.84
N TRP A 148 -1.32 20.75 1.34
CA TRP A 148 -0.28 21.44 0.56
C TRP A 148 -0.40 22.96 0.34
N TRP A 149 -0.82 23.73 1.35
CA TRP A 149 -0.70 25.20 1.35
C TRP A 149 0.72 25.71 1.62
#